data_AF-A0A4Q3TQD4-F1
#
_entry.id   AF-A0A4Q3TQD4-F1
#
_cell.length_a   1.000
_cell.length_b   1.000
_cell.length_c   1.000
_cell.angle_alpha   90.00
_cell.angle_beta   90.00
_cell.angle_gamma   90.00
#
_symmetry.space_group_name_H-M   'P 1'
#
loop_
_entity.id
_entity.type
_entity.pdbx_description
1 polymer ?
#
loop_
_entity_poly.entity_id
_entity_poly.type
_entity_poly.pdbx_seq_one_letter_code
_entity_poly.pdbx_strand_id
1 'polypeptide(L)'
;MTSLAALWGVAALFLVIVMSAAWLVQKRTGQGGWADAFWSLGLGAAGVGVALFPIDGAAPSLRQYLAALLIGLWGLRLGLHIAIRAAHE
;
A
#
# COMPACT_ATOMS: atom_id res chain seq x y z
N MET A 1 11.24 17.69 10.55
CA MET A 1 11.06 16.49 11.42
C MET A 1 9.59 16.20 11.71
N THR A 2 8.79 17.20 12.08
CA THR A 2 7.34 17.05 12.32
C THR A 2 6.57 16.58 11.07
N SER A 3 6.89 17.11 9.90
CA SER A 3 6.31 16.70 8.60
C SER A 3 6.54 15.23 8.27
N LEU A 4 7.75 14.71 8.52
CA LEU A 4 8.08 13.31 8.31
C LEU A 4 7.36 12.41 9.31
N ALA A 5 7.28 12.80 10.59
CA ALA A 5 6.52 12.07 11.59
C ALA A 5 5.03 12.00 11.22
N ALA A 6 4.44 13.10 10.74
CA ALA A 6 3.07 13.12 10.26
C ALA A 6 2.87 12.21 9.03
N LEU A 7 3.78 12.26 8.05
CA LEU A 7 3.75 11.40 6.87
C LEU A 7 3.75 9.92 7.25
N TRP A 8 4.71 9.51 8.09
CA TRP A 8 4.80 8.13 8.55
C TRP A 8 3.62 7.71 9.43
N GLY A 9 3.11 8.62 10.26
CA GLY A 9 1.91 8.40 11.07
C GLY A 9 0.67 8.16 10.21
N VAL A 10 0.46 8.96 9.17
CA VAL A 10 -0.65 8.79 8.21
C VAL A 10 -0.50 7.48 7.43
N ALA A 11 0.71 7.16 6.96
CA ALA A 11 0.97 5.90 6.26
C ALA A 11 0.72 4.68 7.16
N ALA A 12 1.15 4.74 8.42
CA ALA A 12 0.91 3.68 9.41
C ALA A 12 -0.59 3.53 9.70
N LEU A 13 -1.31 4.64 9.92
CA LEU A 13 -2.76 4.62 10.15
C LEU A 13 -3.50 4.03 8.95
N PHE A 14 -3.12 4.43 7.73
CA PHE A 14 -3.66 3.86 6.50
C PHE A 14 -3.44 2.34 6.43
N LEU A 15 -2.22 1.86 6.71
CA LEU A 15 -1.93 0.43 6.71
C LEU A 15 -2.67 -0.33 7.81
N VAL A 16 -2.87 0.25 8.99
CA VAL A 16 -3.72 -0.33 10.05
C VAL A 16 -5.14 -0.52 9.54
N ILE A 17 -5.71 0.46 8.84
CA ILE A 17 -7.06 0.35 8.26
C ILE A 17 -7.09 -0.76 7.20
N VAL A 18 -6.12 -0.79 6.29
CA VAL A 18 -6.02 -1.80 5.23
C VAL A 18 -5.91 -3.21 5.82
N MET A 19 -5.03 -3.42 6.79
CA MET A 19 -4.84 -4.73 7.43
C MET A 19 -6.04 -5.12 8.31
N SER A 20 -6.76 -4.15 8.89
CA SER A 20 -8.02 -4.42 9.59
C SER A 20 -9.10 -4.90 8.63
N ALA A 21 -9.16 -4.33 7.42
CA ALA A 21 -10.04 -4.83 6.36
C ALA A 21 -9.61 -6.23 5.90
N ALA A 22 -8.31 -6.46 5.74
CA ALA A 22 -7.77 -7.78 5.38
C ALA A 22 -8.17 -8.86 6.38
N TRP A 23 -8.07 -8.57 7.69
CA TRP A 23 -8.53 -9.45 8.75
C TRP A 23 -10.02 -9.75 8.65
N LEU A 24 -10.85 -8.75 8.37
CA LEU A 24 -12.28 -8.97 8.20
C LEU A 24 -12.60 -9.86 7.00
N VAL A 25 -11.90 -9.67 5.87
CA VAL A 25 -12.04 -10.54 4.68
C VAL A 25 -11.60 -11.95 5.01
N GLN A 26 -10.40 -12.14 5.57
CA GLN A 26 -9.86 -13.44 5.95
C GLN A 26 -10.78 -14.18 6.94
N LYS A 27 -11.35 -13.47 7.92
CA LYS A 27 -12.31 -14.06 8.86
C LYS A 27 -13.60 -14.52 8.20
N ARG A 28 -14.04 -13.85 7.12
CA ARG A 28 -15.26 -14.20 6.38
C ARG A 28 -15.04 -15.31 5.35
N THR A 29 -13.91 -15.31 4.66
CA THR A 29 -13.60 -16.28 3.60
C THR A 29 -12.89 -17.53 4.12
N GLY A 30 -12.20 -17.44 5.27
CA GLY A 30 -11.30 -18.49 5.76
C GLY A 30 -9.99 -18.59 4.98
N GLN A 31 -9.82 -17.79 3.93
CA GLN A 31 -8.70 -17.85 2.99
C GLN A 31 -7.56 -16.91 3.45
N GLY A 32 -6.41 -17.48 3.80
CA GLY A 32 -5.26 -16.74 4.31
C GLY A 32 -4.65 -15.79 3.28
N GLY A 33 -4.73 -16.13 1.98
CA GLY A 33 -4.12 -15.35 0.90
C GLY A 33 -4.63 -13.90 0.78
N TRP A 34 -5.80 -13.57 1.34
CA TRP A 34 -6.29 -12.19 1.35
C TRP A 34 -5.40 -11.25 2.18
N ALA A 35 -4.77 -11.72 3.25
CA ALA A 35 -3.87 -10.88 4.04
C ALA A 35 -2.72 -10.34 3.18
N ASP A 36 -2.10 -11.22 2.40
CA ASP A 36 -0.97 -10.88 1.52
C ASP A 36 -1.40 -9.98 0.34
N ALA A 37 -2.60 -10.20 -0.19
CA ALA A 37 -3.16 -9.35 -1.25
C ALA A 37 -3.38 -7.91 -0.77
N PHE A 38 -4.04 -7.75 0.39
CA PHE A 38 -4.27 -6.44 0.99
C PHE A 38 -2.95 -5.77 1.40
N TRP A 39 -2.00 -6.54 1.95
CA TRP A 39 -0.67 -6.03 2.28
C TRP A 39 0.05 -5.48 1.05
N SER A 40 0.04 -6.21 -0.06
CA SER A 40 0.70 -5.80 -1.31
C SER A 40 0.08 -4.53 -1.91
N LEU A 41 -1.27 -4.46 -1.96
CA LEU A 41 -1.99 -3.30 -2.49
C LEU A 41 -1.84 -2.09 -1.56
N GLY A 42 -1.97 -2.30 -0.25
CA GLY A 42 -1.82 -1.27 0.77
C GLY A 42 -0.42 -0.68 0.78
N LEU A 43 0.63 -1.52 0.81
CA LEU A 43 2.00 -1.03 0.80
C LEU A 43 2.33 -0.32 -0.52
N GLY A 44 1.82 -0.80 -1.65
CA GLY A 44 1.93 -0.11 -2.94
C GLY A 44 1.31 1.29 -2.90
N ALA A 45 0.06 1.42 -2.43
CA ALA A 45 -0.63 2.70 -2.32
C ALA A 45 0.06 3.67 -1.35
N ALA A 46 0.47 3.18 -0.16
CA ALA A 46 1.22 3.96 0.82
C ALA A 46 2.57 4.42 0.26
N GLY A 47 3.29 3.52 -0.42
CA GLY A 47 4.58 3.80 -1.04
C GLY A 47 4.50 4.86 -2.15
N VAL A 48 3.44 4.84 -2.97
CA VAL A 48 3.15 5.91 -3.95
C VAL A 48 2.95 7.25 -3.23
N GLY A 49 2.12 7.28 -2.19
CA GLY A 49 1.86 8.50 -1.42
C GLY A 49 3.12 9.07 -0.78
N VAL A 50 3.95 8.22 -0.17
CA VAL A 50 5.23 8.61 0.44
C VAL A 50 6.23 9.10 -0.61
N ALA A 51 6.34 8.42 -1.75
CA ALA A 51 7.27 8.81 -2.82
C ALA A 51 6.96 10.20 -3.39
N LEU A 52 5.67 10.56 -3.47
CA LEU A 52 5.20 11.82 -4.02
C LEU A 52 4.96 12.91 -2.96
N PHE A 53 5.19 12.61 -1.68
CA PHE A 53 4.97 13.60 -0.62
C PHE A 53 5.97 14.76 -0.73
N PRO A 54 5.51 16.02 -0.75
CA PRO A 54 6.38 17.18 -0.88
C PRO A 54 7.10 17.42 0.45
N ILE A 55 8.39 17.13 0.50
CA ILE A 55 9.25 17.50 1.63
C ILE A 55 9.64 18.97 1.44
N ASP A 56 9.39 19.79 2.46
CA ASP A 56 9.68 21.23 2.48
C ASP A 56 9.04 22.03 1.33
N GLY A 57 7.90 21.55 0.82
CA GLY A 57 7.14 22.20 -0.25
C GLY A 57 7.72 22.02 -1.65
N ALA A 58 8.78 21.23 -1.81
CA ALA A 58 9.35 20.94 -3.12
C ALA A 58 8.43 20.03 -3.95
N ALA A 59 8.26 20.35 -5.23
CA ALA A 59 7.56 19.48 -6.17
C ALA A 59 8.33 18.16 -6.34
N PRO A 60 7.63 17.01 -6.53
CA PRO A 60 8.29 15.73 -6.75
C PRO A 60 9.18 15.76 -8.01
N SER A 61 10.38 15.22 -7.89
CA SER A 61 11.30 15.05 -9.02
C SER A 61 10.82 13.97 -9.99
N LEU A 62 11.35 13.96 -11.22
CA LEU A 62 11.08 12.88 -12.19
C LEU A 62 11.42 11.49 -11.63
N ARG A 63 12.47 11.39 -10.80
CA ARG A 63 12.85 10.13 -10.14
C ARG A 63 11.79 9.65 -9.17
N GLN A 64 11.18 10.56 -8.41
CA GLN A 64 10.08 10.24 -7.49
C GLN A 64 8.84 9.79 -8.26
N TYR A 65 8.50 10.45 -9.37
CA TYR A 65 7.41 10.01 -10.24
C TYR A 65 7.66 8.61 -10.82
N LEU A 66 8.86 8.35 -11.32
CA LEU A 66 9.24 7.02 -11.81
C LEU A 66 9.16 5.97 -10.69
N ALA A 67 9.68 6.27 -9.50
CA ALA A 67 9.60 5.38 -8.35
C ALA A 67 8.14 5.10 -7.95
N ALA A 68 7.30 6.13 -7.85
CA ALA A 68 5.88 5.98 -7.55
C ALA A 68 5.16 5.13 -8.61
N LEU A 69 5.42 5.38 -9.90
CA LEU A 69 4.85 4.58 -10.98
C LEU A 69 5.24 3.11 -10.86
N LEU A 70 6.52 2.83 -10.65
CA LEU A 70 7.03 1.47 -10.50
C LEU A 70 6.46 0.76 -9.25
N ILE A 71 6.44 1.44 -8.10
CA ILE A 71 5.82 0.93 -6.86
C ILE A 71 4.35 0.60 -7.10
N GLY A 72 3.60 1.51 -7.72
CA GLY A 72 2.18 1.32 -8.03
C GLY A 72 1.92 0.16 -8.97
N LEU A 73 2.67 0.08 -10.08
CA LEU A 73 2.53 -1.00 -11.07
C LEU A 73 2.87 -2.37 -10.47
N TRP A 74 3.97 -2.48 -9.73
CA TRP A 74 4.36 -3.76 -9.10
C TRP A 74 3.42 -4.16 -7.97
N GLY A 75 3.04 -3.21 -7.11
CA GLY A 75 2.09 -3.45 -6.03
C GLY A 75 0.74 -3.91 -6.56
N LEU A 76 0.22 -3.27 -7.62
CA LEU A 76 -1.02 -3.66 -8.27
C LEU A 76 -0.91 -5.05 -8.92
N ARG A 77 0.15 -5.29 -9.70
CA ARG A 77 0.37 -6.59 -10.36
C ARG A 77 0.41 -7.73 -9.34
N LEU A 78 1.21 -7.58 -8.29
CA LEU A 78 1.38 -8.60 -7.26
C LEU A 78 0.10 -8.78 -6.43
N GLY A 79 -0.48 -7.68 -5.96
CA GLY A 79 -1.69 -7.71 -5.14
C GLY A 79 -2.87 -8.36 -5.83
N LEU A 80 -3.11 -8.03 -7.11
CA LEU A 80 -4.15 -8.67 -7.91
C LEU A 80 -3.87 -10.15 -8.17
N HIS A 81 -2.62 -10.50 -8.49
CA HIS A 81 -2.25 -11.90 -8.67
C HIS A 81 -2.51 -12.75 -7.42
N ILE A 82 -2.16 -12.23 -6.24
CA ILE A 82 -2.43 -12.89 -4.96
C ILE A 82 -3.93 -12.93 -4.68
N ALA A 83 -4.67 -11.84 -4.91
CA ALA A 83 -6.11 -11.80 -4.67
C ALA A 83 -6.88 -12.84 -5.51
N ILE A 84 -6.52 -12.98 -6.80
CA ILE A 84 -7.10 -13.99 -7.68
C ILE A 84 -6.80 -15.40 -7.17
N ARG A 85 -5.56 -15.64 -6.71
CA ARG A 85 -5.18 -16.93 -6.13
C ARG A 85 -5.97 -17.21 -4.84
N ALA A 86 -6.05 -16.23 -3.95
CA ALA A 86 -6.76 -16.34 -2.68
C ALA A 86 -8.24 -16.66 -2.87
N ALA A 87 -8.90 -16.04 -3.87
CA ALA A 87 -10.30 -16.29 -4.19
C ALA A 87 -10.59 -17.73 -4.65
N HIS A 88 -9.56 -18.50 -5.04
CA HIS A 88 -9.65 -19.90 -5.44
C HIS A 88 -9.18 -20.89 -4.35
N GLU A 89 -8.80 -20.41 -3.16
CA GLU A 89 -8.49 -21.24 -1.98
C GLU A 89 -9.78 -21.72 -1.28
#